data_AF-A0A1G0HWF2-F1
#
_entry.id   AF-A0A1G0HWF2-F1
#
_cell.length_a   1.000
_cell.length_b   1.000
_cell.length_c   1.000
_cell.angle_alpha   90.00
_cell.angle_beta   90.00
_cell.angle_gamma   90.00
#
_symmetry.space_group_name_H-M   'P 1'
#
loop_
_entity.id
_entity.type
_entity.pdbx_description
1 polymer ?
#
loop_
_entity_poly.entity_id
_entity_poly.type
_entity_poly.pdbx_seq_one_letter_code
_entity_poly.pdbx_strand_id
1 'polypeptide(L)'
;MNETEVMEKPSTSIVEYSTTAAALAELRQKYQGVLFDVTSKEGMAAAIKGRAELRGYRVALEKIRVEIKAPALKRTQEIDSEARRITTALSALEDPIDDQIKADERRKAAEAAAKAKAEADRIAAEHAARKAEEERILAEQRAEIARQQEEIAAKQRAIEAAQRAEREKFEAEQRAAREKIEAEQREAERVRREADRQAQAERDRLYEEARAKREAEDRRLRETQEKVDAERREIEERERKARLEAEERARVERAAKEAEELAKREAEEAREREIRRAAAELEDGTELLRQFVGVYGKREEFKAIAKAITGFLAGKP
;
A
#
# COMPACT_ATOMS: atom_id res chain seq x y z
N MET A 1 -49.23 84.41 -69.15
CA MET A 1 -49.33 85.29 -70.33
C MET A 1 -49.32 84.39 -71.54
N ASN A 2 -50.32 84.56 -72.41
CA ASN A 2 -50.46 83.83 -73.67
C ASN A 2 -49.29 84.17 -74.59
N GLU A 3 -48.79 83.18 -75.33
CA GLU A 3 -48.27 83.46 -76.67
C GLU A 3 -48.58 82.28 -77.58
N THR A 4 -49.58 82.51 -78.43
CA THR A 4 -49.98 81.69 -79.56
C THR A 4 -48.89 81.78 -80.62
N GLU A 5 -48.09 80.71 -80.76
CA GLU A 5 -47.09 80.58 -81.81
C GLU A 5 -47.79 80.20 -83.12
N VAL A 6 -48.07 81.20 -83.96
CA VAL A 6 -48.49 80.99 -85.34
C VAL A 6 -47.27 80.59 -86.15
N MET A 7 -47.04 79.28 -86.31
CA MET A 7 -46.09 78.76 -87.29
C MET A 7 -46.61 79.04 -88.71
N GLU A 8 -46.27 80.20 -89.24
CA GLU A 8 -46.42 80.54 -90.65
C GLU A 8 -45.49 79.62 -91.47
N LYS A 9 -46.08 78.71 -92.26
CA LYS A 9 -45.30 77.84 -93.16
C LYS A 9 -44.56 78.74 -94.17
N PRO A 10 -43.22 78.67 -94.26
CA PRO A 10 -42.50 79.48 -95.23
C PRO A 10 -42.93 79.08 -96.64
N SER A 11 -43.41 80.05 -97.41
CA SER A 11 -43.70 79.86 -98.82
C SER A 11 -42.43 79.36 -99.52
N THR A 12 -42.50 78.21 -100.19
CA THR A 12 -41.38 77.61 -100.93
C THR A 12 -41.06 78.34 -102.24
N SER A 13 -41.73 79.45 -102.52
CA SER A 13 -41.53 80.27 -103.71
C SER A 13 -40.41 81.29 -103.49
N ILE A 14 -39.37 81.19 -104.32
CA ILE A 14 -38.28 82.18 -104.37
C ILE A 14 -38.74 83.35 -105.25
N VAL A 15 -38.80 84.54 -104.66
CA VAL A 15 -39.35 85.76 -105.29
C VAL A 15 -38.60 86.12 -106.57
N GLU A 16 -37.28 85.93 -106.57
CA GLU A 16 -36.38 86.23 -107.70
C GLU A 16 -36.61 85.29 -108.90
N TYR A 17 -37.32 84.18 -108.72
CA TYR A 17 -37.71 83.28 -109.81
C TYR A 17 -39.06 83.65 -110.45
N SER A 18 -39.75 84.67 -109.95
CA SER A 18 -41.10 85.08 -110.38
C SER A 18 -41.24 85.29 -111.89
N THR A 19 -40.25 85.90 -112.57
CA THR A 19 -40.28 86.11 -114.02
C THR A 19 -40.26 84.80 -114.81
N THR A 20 -39.41 83.84 -114.42
CA THR A 20 -39.33 82.54 -115.09
C THR A 20 -40.56 81.68 -114.75
N ALA A 21 -41.06 81.78 -113.52
CA ALA A 21 -42.28 81.10 -113.09
C ALA A 21 -43.52 81.60 -113.86
N ALA A 22 -43.65 82.91 -114.06
CA ALA A 22 -44.74 83.52 -114.83
C ALA A 22 -44.71 83.12 -116.31
N ALA A 23 -43.51 83.10 -116.93
CA ALA A 23 -43.34 82.70 -118.33
C ALA A 23 -43.63 81.21 -118.57
N LEU A 24 -43.58 80.35 -117.54
CA LEU A 24 -43.69 78.91 -117.70
C LEU A 24 -45.04 78.46 -118.28
N ALA A 25 -46.13 79.14 -117.94
CA ALA A 25 -47.47 78.81 -118.47
C ALA A 25 -47.55 79.09 -119.97
N GLU A 26 -47.00 80.22 -120.43
CA GLU A 26 -46.94 80.58 -121.85
C GLU A 26 -46.00 79.65 -122.63
N LEU A 27 -44.82 79.34 -122.08
CA LEU A 27 -43.87 78.41 -122.69
C LEU A 27 -44.48 77.01 -122.81
N ARG A 28 -45.27 76.57 -121.83
CA ARG A 28 -46.04 75.33 -121.91
C ARG A 28 -47.05 75.40 -123.05
N GLN A 29 -47.88 76.43 -123.12
CA GLN A 29 -48.84 76.58 -124.22
C GLN A 29 -48.16 76.58 -125.60
N LYS A 30 -47.00 77.24 -125.73
CA LYS A 30 -46.27 77.37 -127.00
C LYS A 30 -45.55 76.10 -127.45
N TYR A 31 -45.02 75.30 -126.51
CA TYR A 31 -44.07 74.24 -126.84
C TYR A 31 -44.49 72.85 -126.35
N GLN A 32 -45.45 72.74 -125.44
CA GLN A 32 -45.89 71.45 -124.92
C GLN A 32 -46.68 70.68 -125.99
N GLY A 33 -46.19 69.49 -126.35
CA GLY A 33 -46.83 68.63 -127.34
C GLY A 33 -46.68 69.09 -128.79
N VAL A 34 -45.94 70.17 -129.06
CA VAL A 34 -45.68 70.65 -130.42
C VAL A 34 -44.64 69.76 -131.11
N LEU A 35 -45.00 69.24 -132.29
CA LEU A 35 -44.11 68.48 -133.17
C LEU A 35 -43.66 69.40 -134.32
N PHE A 36 -42.38 69.73 -134.36
CA PHE A 36 -41.79 70.52 -135.45
C PHE A 36 -41.36 69.60 -136.60
N ASP A 37 -41.75 69.94 -137.84
CA ASP A 37 -41.24 69.25 -139.03
C ASP A 37 -39.83 69.75 -139.38
N VAL A 38 -38.84 69.15 -138.72
CA VAL A 38 -37.42 69.48 -138.87
C VAL A 38 -36.81 69.07 -140.21
N THR A 39 -37.56 68.39 -141.09
CA THR A 39 -37.09 68.05 -142.44
C THR A 39 -37.28 69.21 -143.42
N SER A 40 -38.21 70.13 -143.11
CA SER A 40 -38.35 71.42 -143.78
C SER A 40 -37.39 72.47 -143.20
N LYS A 41 -36.97 73.43 -144.02
CA LYS A 41 -36.10 74.53 -143.57
C LYS A 41 -36.82 75.40 -142.53
N GLU A 42 -38.10 75.64 -142.74
CA GLU A 42 -38.97 76.45 -141.90
C GLU A 42 -39.20 75.79 -140.53
N GLY A 43 -39.53 74.51 -140.49
CA GLY A 43 -39.76 73.77 -139.25
C GLY A 43 -38.49 73.57 -138.42
N MET A 44 -37.33 73.37 -139.07
CA MET A 44 -36.03 73.32 -138.38
C MET A 44 -35.66 74.68 -137.76
N ALA A 45 -35.88 75.78 -138.49
CA ALA A 45 -35.65 77.13 -137.96
C ALA A 45 -36.56 77.43 -136.74
N ALA A 46 -37.84 77.02 -136.80
CA ALA A 46 -38.77 77.16 -135.68
C ALA A 46 -38.36 76.34 -134.45
N ALA A 47 -37.90 75.09 -134.64
CA ALA A 47 -37.43 74.24 -133.56
C ALA A 47 -36.16 74.78 -132.87
N ILE A 48 -35.20 75.29 -133.65
CA ILE A 48 -33.98 75.94 -133.12
C ILE A 48 -34.37 77.15 -132.27
N LYS A 49 -35.27 77.99 -132.77
CA LYS A 49 -35.74 79.18 -132.06
C LYS A 49 -36.43 78.83 -130.74
N GLY A 50 -37.35 77.86 -130.76
CA GLY A 50 -38.05 77.42 -129.54
C GLY A 50 -37.12 76.82 -128.50
N ARG A 51 -36.15 75.99 -128.92
CA ARG A 51 -35.11 75.47 -128.02
C ARG A 51 -34.23 76.58 -127.45
N ALA A 52 -33.86 77.58 -128.26
CA ALA A 52 -33.06 78.71 -127.81
C ALA A 52 -33.80 79.54 -126.75
N GLU A 53 -35.10 79.77 -126.93
CA GLU A 53 -35.95 80.47 -125.95
C GLU A 53 -36.00 79.71 -124.62
N LEU A 54 -36.33 78.40 -124.64
CA LEU A 54 -36.36 77.56 -123.43
C LEU A 54 -34.99 77.50 -122.74
N ARG A 55 -33.91 77.37 -123.52
CA ARG A 55 -32.54 77.41 -122.97
C ARG A 55 -32.23 78.76 -122.33
N GLY A 56 -32.70 79.87 -122.92
CA GLY A 56 -32.54 81.22 -122.39
C GLY A 56 -33.11 81.34 -120.98
N TYR A 57 -34.36 80.94 -120.77
CA TYR A 57 -34.99 80.93 -119.45
C TYR A 57 -34.26 80.02 -118.45
N ARG A 58 -33.83 78.82 -118.86
CA ARG A 58 -33.08 77.91 -117.98
C ARG A 58 -31.74 78.49 -117.53
N VAL A 59 -30.99 79.11 -118.44
CA VAL A 59 -29.70 79.74 -118.12
C VAL A 59 -29.89 80.98 -117.24
N ALA A 60 -30.90 81.80 -117.51
CA ALA A 60 -31.23 82.96 -116.70
C ALA A 60 -31.60 82.55 -115.25
N LEU A 61 -32.39 81.50 -115.08
CA LEU A 61 -32.76 80.98 -113.77
C LEU A 61 -31.54 80.49 -112.96
N GLU A 62 -30.62 79.75 -113.59
CA GLU A 62 -29.40 79.29 -112.90
C GLU A 62 -28.47 80.45 -112.54
N LYS A 63 -28.38 81.48 -113.40
CA LYS A 63 -27.64 82.71 -113.08
C LYS A 63 -28.22 83.38 -111.83
N ILE A 64 -29.53 83.57 -111.77
CA ILE A 64 -30.22 84.14 -110.61
C ILE A 64 -29.99 83.26 -109.37
N ARG A 65 -30.10 81.93 -109.48
CA ARG A 65 -29.84 80.99 -108.38
C ARG A 65 -28.45 81.19 -107.76
N VAL A 66 -27.42 81.29 -108.60
CA VAL A 66 -26.05 81.47 -108.14
C VAL A 66 -25.89 82.86 -107.51
N GLU A 67 -26.45 83.90 -108.13
CA GLU A 67 -26.40 85.28 -107.63
C GLU A 67 -27.06 85.43 -106.25
N ILE A 68 -28.27 84.90 -106.05
CA ILE A 68 -28.98 84.98 -104.77
C ILE A 68 -28.33 84.09 -103.69
N LYS A 69 -27.75 82.94 -104.08
CA LYS A 69 -27.14 82.00 -103.15
C LYS A 69 -25.74 82.44 -102.69
N ALA A 70 -25.01 83.16 -103.54
CA ALA A 70 -23.65 83.62 -103.26
C ALA A 70 -23.50 84.36 -101.91
N PRO A 71 -24.31 85.38 -101.57
CA PRO A 71 -24.19 86.07 -100.28
C PRO A 71 -24.47 85.15 -99.08
N ALA A 72 -25.44 84.24 -99.19
CA ALA A 72 -25.75 83.28 -98.13
C ALA A 72 -24.60 82.30 -97.89
N LEU A 73 -24.03 81.74 -98.96
CA LEU A 73 -22.90 80.81 -98.85
C LEU A 73 -21.67 81.50 -98.23
N LYS A 74 -21.35 82.72 -98.70
CA LYS A 74 -20.26 83.52 -98.13
C LYS A 74 -20.49 83.78 -96.64
N ARG A 75 -21.72 84.15 -96.26
CA ARG A 75 -22.05 84.41 -94.86
C ARG A 75 -21.89 83.16 -93.99
N THR A 76 -22.31 81.98 -94.45
CA THR A 76 -22.12 80.72 -93.70
C THR A 76 -20.63 80.39 -93.52
N GLN A 77 -19.81 80.59 -94.55
CA GLN A 77 -18.37 80.38 -94.46
C GLN A 77 -17.69 81.34 -93.47
N GLU A 78 -18.12 82.61 -93.45
CA GLU A 78 -17.64 83.60 -92.48
C GLU A 78 -18.02 83.19 -91.04
N ILE A 79 -19.25 82.72 -90.81
CA ILE A 79 -19.71 82.24 -89.51
C ILE A 79 -18.85 81.05 -89.04
N ASP A 80 -18.67 80.05 -89.89
CA ASP A 80 -17.89 78.85 -89.54
C ASP A 80 -16.42 79.19 -89.27
N SER A 81 -15.85 80.10 -90.06
CA SER A 81 -14.47 80.55 -89.89
C SER A 81 -14.29 81.32 -88.58
N GLU A 82 -15.23 82.20 -88.26
CA GLU A 82 -15.20 82.98 -87.03
C GLU A 82 -15.43 82.10 -85.79
N ALA A 83 -16.35 81.15 -85.87
CA ALA A 83 -16.56 80.17 -84.80
C ALA A 83 -15.26 79.38 -84.53
N ARG A 84 -14.59 78.87 -85.58
CA ARG A 84 -13.30 78.17 -85.43
C ARG A 84 -12.23 79.06 -84.80
N ARG A 85 -12.14 80.33 -85.22
CA ARG A 85 -11.18 81.31 -84.67
C ARG A 85 -11.43 81.52 -83.18
N ILE A 86 -12.69 81.73 -82.78
CA ILE A 86 -13.07 81.94 -81.39
C ILE A 86 -12.83 80.67 -80.58
N THR A 87 -13.25 79.50 -81.05
CA THR A 87 -13.00 78.23 -80.35
C THR A 87 -11.52 77.99 -80.12
N THR A 88 -10.67 78.22 -81.12
CA THR A 88 -9.21 78.09 -80.97
C THR A 88 -8.67 79.05 -79.92
N ALA A 89 -9.14 80.30 -79.91
CA ALA A 89 -8.73 81.29 -78.91
C ALA A 89 -9.21 80.94 -77.50
N LEU A 90 -10.42 80.38 -77.36
CA LEU A 90 -10.95 79.91 -76.08
C LEU A 90 -10.15 78.71 -75.56
N SER A 91 -9.89 77.70 -76.38
CA SER A 91 -9.07 76.53 -75.99
C SER A 91 -7.66 76.94 -75.58
N ALA A 92 -7.03 77.87 -76.30
CA ALA A 92 -5.71 78.37 -75.92
C ALA A 92 -5.67 79.06 -74.54
N LEU A 93 -6.81 79.53 -74.03
CA LEU A 93 -6.95 80.07 -72.67
C LEU A 93 -7.37 79.00 -71.65
N GLU A 94 -8.20 78.04 -72.04
CA GLU A 94 -8.71 76.96 -71.19
C GLU A 94 -7.66 75.88 -70.91
N ASP A 95 -6.93 75.43 -71.93
CA ASP A 95 -5.98 74.30 -71.82
C ASP A 95 -4.92 74.54 -70.72
N PRO A 96 -4.28 75.74 -70.61
CA PRO A 96 -3.32 75.99 -69.54
C PRO A 96 -3.94 76.02 -68.14
N ILE A 97 -5.24 76.35 -68.02
CA ILE A 97 -5.96 76.33 -66.74
C ILE A 97 -6.24 74.89 -66.33
N ASP A 98 -6.71 74.06 -67.27
CA ASP A 98 -6.93 72.63 -67.04
C ASP A 98 -5.63 71.91 -66.66
N ASP A 99 -4.52 72.22 -67.33
CA ASP A 99 -3.19 71.69 -66.99
C ASP A 99 -2.75 72.06 -65.56
N GLN A 100 -3.02 73.30 -65.13
CA GLN A 100 -2.73 73.75 -63.76
C GLN A 100 -3.58 73.00 -62.73
N ILE A 101 -4.88 72.81 -63.01
CA ILE A 101 -5.79 72.04 -62.15
C ILE A 101 -5.26 70.61 -62.00
N LYS A 102 -4.97 69.93 -63.12
CA LYS A 102 -4.43 68.56 -63.13
C LYS A 102 -3.08 68.45 -62.43
N ALA A 103 -2.23 69.47 -62.51
CA ALA A 103 -0.96 69.50 -61.78
C ALA A 103 -1.19 69.60 -60.26
N ASP A 104 -2.11 70.46 -59.80
CA ASP A 104 -2.43 70.61 -58.39
C ASP A 104 -3.13 69.37 -57.81
N GLU A 105 -4.04 68.75 -58.55
CA GLU A 105 -4.68 67.49 -58.17
C GLU A 105 -3.65 66.37 -57.98
N ARG A 106 -2.69 66.23 -58.90
CA ARG A 106 -1.59 65.27 -58.76
C ARG A 106 -0.73 65.57 -57.53
N ARG A 107 -0.41 66.84 -57.26
CA ARG A 107 0.34 67.24 -56.06
C ARG A 107 -0.42 66.88 -54.78
N LYS A 108 -1.71 67.22 -54.69
CA LYS A 108 -2.57 66.89 -53.54
C LYS A 108 -2.68 65.39 -53.33
N ALA A 109 -2.85 64.60 -54.40
CA ALA A 109 -2.90 63.15 -54.32
C ALA A 109 -1.57 62.56 -53.82
N ALA A 110 -0.43 63.06 -54.31
CA ALA A 110 0.89 62.62 -53.85
C ALA A 110 1.14 62.97 -52.37
N GLU A 111 0.76 64.18 -51.94
CA GLU A 111 0.85 64.59 -50.53
C GLU A 111 -0.05 63.75 -49.61
N ALA A 112 -1.28 63.47 -50.05
CA ALA A 112 -2.20 62.60 -49.30
C ALA A 112 -1.65 61.17 -49.18
N ALA A 113 -1.11 60.60 -50.27
CA ALA A 113 -0.50 59.29 -50.27
C ALA A 113 0.76 59.24 -49.37
N ALA A 114 1.60 60.28 -49.40
CA ALA A 114 2.78 60.38 -48.55
C ALA A 114 2.40 60.48 -47.07
N LYS A 115 1.39 61.28 -46.72
CA LYS A 115 0.86 61.38 -45.35
C LYS A 115 0.26 60.05 -44.87
N ALA A 116 -0.53 59.39 -45.71
CA ALA A 116 -1.12 58.09 -45.37
C ALA A 116 -0.04 57.02 -45.14
N LYS A 117 1.00 57.00 -45.98
CA LYS A 117 2.14 56.09 -45.80
C LYS A 117 2.92 56.40 -44.51
N ALA A 118 3.22 57.67 -44.24
CA ALA A 118 3.92 58.07 -43.03
C ALA A 118 3.14 57.68 -41.76
N GLU A 119 1.81 57.84 -41.77
CA GLU A 119 0.97 57.42 -40.65
C GLU A 119 0.90 55.89 -40.52
N ALA A 120 0.80 55.15 -41.62
CA ALA A 120 0.86 53.69 -41.61
C ALA A 120 2.20 53.18 -41.06
N ASP A 121 3.32 53.79 -41.47
CA ASP A 121 4.66 53.46 -40.98
C ASP A 121 4.79 53.78 -39.48
N ARG A 122 4.23 54.91 -39.01
CA ARG A 122 4.19 55.28 -37.59
C ARG A 122 3.41 54.25 -36.75
N ILE A 123 2.20 53.89 -37.20
CA ILE A 123 1.35 52.89 -36.52
C ILE A 123 2.04 51.53 -36.49
N ALA A 124 2.67 51.11 -37.59
CA ALA A 124 3.41 49.85 -37.66
C ALA A 124 4.60 49.84 -36.69
N ALA A 125 5.36 50.93 -36.61
CA ALA A 125 6.47 51.06 -35.66
C ALA A 125 5.99 51.03 -34.20
N GLU A 126 4.90 51.72 -33.88
CA GLU A 126 4.29 51.71 -32.54
C GLU A 126 3.83 50.31 -32.13
N HIS A 127 3.14 49.60 -33.02
CA HIS A 127 2.73 48.21 -32.80
C HIS A 127 3.92 47.26 -32.62
N ALA A 128 4.96 47.41 -33.44
CA ALA A 128 6.17 46.60 -33.34
C ALA A 128 6.90 46.83 -32.00
N ALA A 129 7.02 48.09 -31.58
CA ALA A 129 7.63 48.45 -30.30
C ALA A 129 6.83 47.89 -29.10
N ARG A 130 5.50 48.02 -29.13
CA ARG A 130 4.62 47.46 -28.10
C ARG A 130 4.76 45.95 -28.00
N LYS A 131 4.75 45.24 -29.13
CA LYS A 131 4.90 43.79 -29.16
C LYS A 131 6.26 43.35 -28.63
N ALA A 132 7.34 44.04 -29.00
CA ALA A 132 8.67 43.76 -28.50
C ALA A 132 8.78 43.94 -26.98
N GLU A 133 8.12 44.98 -26.44
CA GLU A 133 8.08 45.20 -24.98
C GLU A 133 7.25 44.13 -24.25
N GLU A 134 6.09 43.76 -24.80
CA GLU A 134 5.27 42.66 -24.26
C GLU A 134 6.04 41.33 -24.24
N GLU A 135 6.78 41.02 -25.31
CA GLU A 135 7.66 39.85 -25.39
C GLU A 135 8.80 39.91 -24.37
N ARG A 136 9.40 41.08 -24.15
CA ARG A 136 10.45 41.30 -23.15
C ARG A 136 9.94 41.05 -21.74
N ILE A 137 8.78 41.62 -21.39
CA ILE A 137 8.14 41.43 -20.08
C ILE A 137 7.81 39.95 -19.86
N LEU A 138 7.25 39.27 -20.88
CA LEU A 138 6.92 37.85 -20.77
C LEU A 138 8.17 36.98 -20.60
N ALA A 139 9.26 37.31 -21.30
CA ALA A 139 10.54 36.61 -21.15
C ALA A 139 11.12 36.78 -19.74
N GLU A 140 11.05 38.00 -19.18
CA GLU A 140 11.48 38.29 -17.81
C GLU A 140 10.63 37.52 -16.78
N GLN A 141 9.31 37.51 -16.93
CA GLN A 141 8.41 36.73 -16.07
C GLN A 141 8.71 35.23 -16.13
N ARG A 142 8.98 34.68 -17.32
CA ARG A 142 9.34 33.27 -17.48
C ARG A 142 10.68 32.95 -16.81
N ALA A 143 11.66 33.83 -16.93
CA ALA A 143 12.95 33.67 -16.28
C ALA A 143 12.82 33.70 -14.75
N GLU A 144 11.97 34.59 -14.21
CA GLU A 144 11.70 34.67 -12.78
C GLU A 144 10.98 33.41 -12.26
N ILE A 145 9.96 32.93 -12.97
CA ILE A 145 9.28 31.67 -12.61
C ILE A 145 10.27 30.49 -12.61
N ALA A 146 11.16 30.42 -13.61
CA ALA A 146 12.18 29.37 -13.67
C ALA A 146 13.12 29.42 -12.46
N ARG A 147 13.58 30.62 -12.06
CA ARG A 147 14.41 30.80 -10.85
C ARG A 147 13.67 30.35 -9.59
N GLN A 148 12.41 30.74 -9.43
CA GLN A 148 11.60 30.34 -8.28
C GLN A 148 11.40 28.82 -8.22
N GLN A 149 11.19 28.17 -9.36
CA GLN A 149 11.09 26.72 -9.45
C GLN A 149 12.39 26.03 -9.07
N GLU A 150 13.53 26.55 -9.52
CA GLU A 150 14.85 26.02 -9.12
C GLU A 150 15.09 26.18 -7.61
N GLU A 151 14.72 27.33 -7.03
CA GLU A 151 14.85 27.56 -5.59
C GLU A 151 13.96 26.62 -4.78
N ILE A 152 12.70 26.43 -5.19
CA ILE A 152 11.78 25.47 -4.56
C ILE A 152 12.35 24.06 -4.66
N ALA A 153 12.83 23.65 -5.83
CA ALA A 153 13.42 22.33 -6.01
C ALA A 153 14.68 22.13 -5.15
N ALA A 154 15.53 23.16 -5.02
CA ALA A 154 16.70 23.12 -4.14
C ALA A 154 16.30 22.98 -2.67
N LYS A 155 15.30 23.74 -2.20
CA LYS A 155 14.76 23.62 -0.83
C LYS A 155 14.18 22.23 -0.57
N GLN A 156 13.42 21.68 -1.50
CA GLN A 156 12.86 20.32 -1.38
C GLN A 156 13.96 19.27 -1.26
N ARG A 157 14.99 19.33 -2.12
CA ARG A 157 16.15 18.42 -2.03
C ARG A 157 16.87 18.54 -0.70
N ALA A 158 17.04 19.75 -0.18
CA ALA A 158 17.67 19.97 1.12
C ALA A 158 16.85 19.36 2.27
N ILE A 159 15.52 19.54 2.25
CA ILE A 159 14.62 18.93 3.24
C ILE A 159 14.68 17.41 3.16
N GLU A 160 14.61 16.83 1.96
CA GLU A 160 14.71 15.38 1.79
C GLU A 160 16.05 14.82 2.26
N ALA A 161 17.15 15.51 1.95
CA ALA A 161 18.48 15.11 2.41
C ALA A 161 18.59 15.16 3.94
N ALA A 162 18.05 16.21 4.58
CA ALA A 162 18.00 16.31 6.03
C ALA A 162 17.17 15.19 6.67
N GLN A 163 15.99 14.90 6.13
CA GLN A 163 15.12 13.81 6.60
C GLN A 163 15.79 12.43 6.46
N ARG A 164 16.52 12.18 5.35
CA ARG A 164 17.29 10.94 5.19
C ARG A 164 18.39 10.83 6.22
N ALA A 165 19.17 11.89 6.42
CA ALA A 165 20.24 11.91 7.40
C ALA A 165 19.71 11.70 8.84
N GLU A 166 18.54 12.24 9.18
CA GLU A 166 17.89 12.01 10.47
C GLU A 166 17.44 10.55 10.64
N ARG A 167 16.83 9.96 9.60
CA ARG A 167 16.45 8.53 9.61
C ARG A 167 17.66 7.62 9.76
N GLU A 168 18.74 7.88 9.03
CA GLU A 168 19.98 7.11 9.13
C GLU A 168 20.59 7.18 10.55
N LYS A 169 20.57 8.36 11.18
CA LYS A 169 21.01 8.52 12.58
C LYS A 169 20.14 7.72 13.53
N PHE A 170 18.82 7.83 13.40
CA PHE A 170 17.89 7.10 14.25
C PHE A 170 18.03 5.58 14.08
N GLU A 171 18.20 5.09 12.85
CA GLU A 171 18.47 3.67 12.57
C GLU A 171 19.83 3.21 13.11
N ALA A 172 20.86 4.05 13.04
CA ALA A 172 22.16 3.76 13.63
C ALA A 172 22.07 3.68 15.17
N GLU A 173 21.35 4.61 15.81
CA GLU A 173 21.14 4.61 17.25
C GLU A 173 20.33 3.39 17.70
N GLN A 174 19.26 3.03 16.98
CA GLN A 174 18.51 1.80 17.27
C GLN A 174 19.36 0.55 17.12
N ARG A 175 20.22 0.46 16.08
CA ARG A 175 21.14 -0.67 15.91
C ARG A 175 22.13 -0.76 17.07
N ALA A 176 22.76 0.36 17.44
CA ALA A 176 23.69 0.41 18.56
C ALA A 176 23.01 0.03 19.89
N ALA A 177 21.77 0.47 20.13
CA ALA A 177 21.00 0.10 21.31
C ALA A 177 20.67 -1.40 21.34
N ARG A 178 20.28 -1.99 20.20
CA ARG A 178 20.02 -3.44 20.09
C ARG A 178 21.29 -4.25 20.31
N GLU A 179 22.41 -3.85 19.72
CA GLU A 179 23.70 -4.51 19.93
C GLU A 179 24.13 -4.47 21.40
N LYS A 180 23.91 -3.35 22.09
CA LYS A 180 24.19 -3.23 23.52
C LYS A 180 23.32 -4.15 24.37
N ILE A 181 22.00 -4.19 24.11
CA ILE A 181 21.08 -5.10 24.81
C ILE A 181 21.48 -6.56 24.56
N GLU A 182 21.82 -6.92 23.32
CA GLU A 182 22.23 -8.27 22.98
C GLU A 182 23.55 -8.65 23.67
N ALA A 183 24.52 -7.73 23.73
CA ALA A 183 25.76 -7.93 24.48
C ALA A 183 25.51 -8.12 25.98
N GLU A 184 24.66 -7.30 26.59
CA GLU A 184 24.25 -7.43 27.99
C GLU A 184 23.54 -8.75 28.27
N GLN A 185 22.65 -9.20 27.38
CA GLN A 185 21.97 -10.49 27.49
C GLN A 185 22.94 -11.67 27.38
N ARG A 186 23.89 -11.63 26.44
CA ARG A 186 24.93 -12.65 26.29
C ARG A 186 25.81 -12.72 27.53
N GLU A 187 26.16 -11.58 28.11
CA GLU A 187 26.95 -11.52 29.34
C GLU A 187 26.17 -12.05 30.55
N ALA A 188 24.90 -11.64 30.71
CA ALA A 188 24.02 -12.15 31.76
C ALA A 188 23.81 -13.67 31.64
N GLU A 189 23.64 -14.18 30.41
CA GLU A 189 23.54 -15.62 30.16
C GLU A 189 24.84 -16.34 30.52
N ARG A 190 26.01 -15.75 30.21
CA ARG A 190 27.31 -16.30 30.59
C ARG A 190 27.44 -16.40 32.11
N VAL A 191 27.13 -15.33 32.83
CA VAL A 191 27.17 -15.31 34.30
C VAL A 191 26.20 -16.33 34.88
N ARG A 192 24.97 -16.42 34.37
CA ARG A 192 23.98 -17.41 34.81
C ARG A 192 24.47 -18.84 34.57
N ARG A 193 25.00 -19.13 33.38
CA ARG A 193 25.55 -20.46 33.05
C ARG A 193 26.73 -20.83 33.95
N GLU A 194 27.56 -19.86 34.31
CA GLU A 194 28.68 -20.08 35.23
C GLU A 194 28.19 -20.32 36.67
N ALA A 195 27.22 -19.53 37.14
CA ALA A 195 26.57 -19.74 38.44
C ALA A 195 25.86 -21.10 38.52
N ASP A 196 25.13 -21.50 37.48
CA ASP A 196 24.46 -22.80 37.39
C ASP A 196 25.48 -23.95 37.45
N ARG A 197 26.63 -23.82 36.75
CA ARG A 197 27.72 -24.80 36.84
C ARG A 197 28.32 -24.88 38.25
N GLN A 198 28.55 -23.73 38.88
CA GLN A 198 29.09 -23.69 40.24
C GLN A 198 28.12 -24.31 41.25
N ALA A 199 26.82 -23.97 41.16
CA ALA A 199 25.79 -24.54 42.01
C ALA A 199 25.64 -26.05 41.80
N GLN A 200 25.73 -26.53 40.55
CA GLN A 200 25.71 -27.97 40.27
C GLN A 200 26.95 -28.66 40.87
N ALA A 201 28.15 -28.10 40.68
CA ALA A 201 29.37 -28.65 41.27
C ALA A 201 29.33 -28.68 42.81
N GLU A 202 28.74 -27.67 43.45
CA GLU A 202 28.54 -27.65 44.90
C GLU A 202 27.52 -28.70 45.35
N ARG A 203 26.39 -28.83 44.64
CA ARG A 203 25.40 -29.90 44.91
C ARG A 203 26.02 -31.29 44.79
N ASP A 204 26.80 -31.53 43.74
CA ASP A 204 27.47 -32.81 43.53
C ASP A 204 28.48 -33.09 44.66
N ARG A 205 29.25 -32.08 45.11
CA ARG A 205 30.15 -32.20 46.28
C ARG A 205 29.38 -32.54 47.57
N LEU A 206 28.29 -31.82 47.85
CA LEU A 206 27.46 -32.06 49.03
C LEU A 206 26.82 -33.45 48.99
N TYR A 207 26.40 -33.91 47.81
CA TYR A 207 25.86 -35.24 47.61
C TYR A 207 26.90 -36.33 47.89
N GLU A 208 28.12 -36.19 47.35
CA GLU A 208 29.23 -37.12 47.61
C GLU A 208 29.66 -37.10 49.08
N GLU A 209 29.71 -35.92 49.74
CA GLU A 209 30.03 -35.84 51.17
C GLU A 209 28.95 -36.50 52.04
N ALA A 210 27.67 -36.27 51.73
CA ALA A 210 26.55 -36.91 52.42
C ALA A 210 26.56 -38.43 52.22
N ARG A 211 26.87 -38.89 51.01
CA ARG A 211 27.03 -40.32 50.70
C ARG A 211 28.19 -40.92 51.51
N ALA A 212 29.36 -40.28 51.54
CA ALA A 212 30.51 -40.75 52.31
C ALA A 212 30.21 -40.80 53.82
N LYS A 213 29.47 -39.82 54.36
CA LYS A 213 29.01 -39.83 55.76
C LYS A 213 28.06 -40.99 56.04
N ARG A 214 27.08 -41.24 55.17
CA ARG A 214 26.17 -42.39 55.30
C ARG A 214 26.91 -43.72 55.22
N GLU A 215 27.82 -43.88 54.27
CA GLU A 215 28.64 -45.10 54.16
C GLU A 215 29.53 -45.32 55.39
N ALA A 216 30.07 -44.25 55.98
CA ALA A 216 30.84 -44.32 57.23
C ALA A 216 29.97 -44.62 58.45
N GLU A 217 28.76 -44.05 58.53
CA GLU A 217 27.78 -44.31 59.58
C GLU A 217 27.26 -45.75 59.52
N ASP A 218 26.89 -46.23 58.33
CA ASP A 218 26.49 -47.62 58.10
C ASP A 218 27.60 -48.60 58.48
N ARG A 219 28.86 -48.26 58.18
CA ARG A 219 30.02 -49.07 58.61
C ARG A 219 30.15 -49.11 60.12
N ARG A 220 30.03 -47.97 60.80
CA ARG A 220 30.06 -47.91 62.28
C ARG A 220 28.91 -48.71 62.88
N LEU A 221 27.72 -48.62 62.31
CA LEU A 221 26.54 -49.34 62.79
C LEU A 221 26.70 -50.86 62.62
N ARG A 222 27.30 -51.30 61.50
CA ARG A 222 27.66 -52.72 61.30
C ARG A 222 28.70 -53.19 62.30
N GLU A 223 29.77 -52.41 62.51
CA GLU A 223 30.81 -52.75 63.49
C GLU A 223 30.27 -52.81 64.93
N THR A 224 29.32 -51.94 65.30
CA THR A 224 28.66 -52.03 66.61
C THR A 224 27.71 -53.21 66.70
N GLN A 225 26.92 -53.49 65.65
CA GLN A 225 26.04 -54.66 65.62
C GLN A 225 26.81 -55.97 65.70
N GLU A 226 27.93 -56.10 64.98
CA GLU A 226 28.79 -57.30 65.06
C GLU A 226 29.35 -57.52 66.47
N LYS A 227 29.71 -56.44 67.19
CA LYS A 227 30.15 -56.54 68.59
C LYS A 227 29.01 -56.97 69.52
N VAL A 228 27.82 -56.40 69.36
CA VAL A 228 26.64 -56.75 70.16
C VAL A 228 26.23 -58.21 69.89
N ASP A 229 26.29 -58.67 68.64
CA ASP A 229 25.97 -60.05 68.29
C ASP A 229 27.03 -61.04 68.81
N ALA A 230 28.32 -60.66 68.80
CA ALA A 230 29.38 -61.46 69.40
C ALA A 230 29.20 -61.58 70.93
N GLU A 231 28.87 -60.47 71.60
CA GLU A 231 28.62 -60.45 73.05
C GLU A 231 27.37 -61.25 73.42
N ARG A 232 26.30 -61.19 72.62
CA ARG A 232 25.13 -62.06 72.77
C ARG A 232 25.48 -63.54 72.64
N ARG A 233 26.30 -63.93 71.66
CA ARG A 233 26.74 -65.32 71.49
C ARG A 233 27.55 -65.81 72.68
N GLU A 234 28.43 -64.98 73.24
CA GLU A 234 29.18 -65.34 74.46
C GLU A 234 28.26 -65.52 75.68
N ILE A 235 27.25 -64.66 75.83
CA ILE A 235 26.27 -64.79 76.92
C ILE A 235 25.46 -66.08 76.74
N GLU A 236 24.99 -66.37 75.52
CA GLU A 236 24.18 -67.55 75.22
C GLU A 236 24.97 -68.86 75.43
N GLU A 237 26.26 -68.89 75.09
CA GLU A 237 27.14 -70.03 75.40
C GLU A 237 27.37 -70.21 76.90
N ARG A 238 27.56 -69.12 77.65
CA ARG A 238 27.68 -69.18 79.13
C ARG A 238 26.41 -69.71 79.78
N GLU A 239 25.24 -69.25 79.34
CA GLU A 239 23.96 -69.73 79.85
C GLU A 239 23.71 -71.20 79.51
N ARG A 240 24.07 -71.63 78.29
CA ARG A 240 23.96 -73.03 77.88
C ARG A 240 24.85 -73.94 78.73
N LYS A 241 26.07 -73.50 79.03
CA LYS A 241 27.00 -74.24 79.90
C LYS A 241 26.50 -74.32 81.35
N ALA A 242 25.97 -73.23 81.89
CA ALA A 242 25.38 -73.19 83.23
C ALA A 242 24.14 -74.09 83.35
N ARG A 243 23.29 -74.17 82.30
CA ARG A 243 22.13 -75.09 82.29
C ARG A 243 22.54 -76.55 82.33
N LEU A 244 23.57 -76.94 81.56
CA LEU A 244 24.08 -78.31 81.55
C LEU A 244 24.68 -78.70 82.91
N GLU A 245 25.42 -77.81 83.57
CA GLU A 245 25.96 -78.05 84.91
C GLU A 245 24.86 -78.13 85.99
N ALA A 246 23.78 -77.36 85.87
CA ALA A 246 22.64 -77.42 86.77
C ALA A 246 21.82 -78.72 86.61
N GLU A 247 21.65 -79.19 85.38
CA GLU A 247 20.95 -80.44 85.07
C GLU A 247 21.71 -81.67 85.60
N GLU A 248 23.04 -81.67 85.49
CA GLU A 248 23.88 -82.75 86.02
C GLU A 248 23.83 -82.79 87.56
N ARG A 249 23.91 -81.63 88.24
CA ARG A 249 23.78 -81.54 89.71
C ARG A 249 22.41 -82.04 90.18
N ALA A 250 21.32 -81.70 89.48
CA ALA A 250 19.99 -82.17 89.82
C ALA A 250 19.84 -83.69 89.65
N ARG A 251 20.52 -84.29 88.66
CA ARG A 251 20.52 -85.75 88.45
C ARG A 251 21.27 -86.50 89.56
N VAL A 252 22.41 -85.95 90.00
CA VAL A 252 23.20 -86.52 91.12
C VAL A 252 22.42 -86.44 92.45
N GLU A 253 21.73 -85.33 92.71
CA GLU A 253 20.93 -85.17 93.94
C GLU A 253 19.71 -86.10 93.98
N ARG A 254 19.03 -86.32 92.85
CA ARG A 254 17.91 -87.29 92.78
C ARG A 254 18.36 -88.72 93.02
N ALA A 255 19.51 -89.13 92.46
CA ALA A 255 20.07 -90.45 92.68
C ALA A 255 20.49 -90.69 94.14
N ALA A 256 21.01 -89.65 94.82
CA ALA A 256 21.35 -89.73 96.25
C ALA A 256 20.11 -89.86 97.15
N LYS A 257 19.01 -89.15 96.83
CA LYS A 257 17.75 -89.24 97.58
C LYS A 257 17.04 -90.59 97.41
N GLU A 258 17.06 -91.18 96.21
CA GLU A 258 16.48 -92.51 95.97
C GLU A 258 17.26 -93.63 96.70
N ALA A 259 18.59 -93.53 96.79
CA ALA A 259 19.41 -94.47 97.55
C ALA A 259 19.15 -94.39 99.07
N GLU A 260 18.89 -93.20 99.61
CA GLU A 260 18.59 -93.00 101.04
C GLU A 260 17.21 -93.56 101.43
N GLU A 261 16.20 -93.41 100.57
CA GLU A 261 14.85 -93.97 100.77
C GLU A 261 14.87 -95.52 100.78
N LEU A 262 15.65 -96.14 99.88
CA LEU A 262 15.76 -97.59 99.80
C LEU A 262 16.39 -98.18 101.08
N ALA A 263 17.46 -97.54 101.58
CA ALA A 263 18.15 -97.95 102.81
C ALA A 263 17.27 -97.83 104.07
N LYS A 264 16.35 -96.85 104.13
CA LYS A 264 15.39 -96.72 105.24
C LYS A 264 14.34 -97.83 105.24
N ARG A 265 13.83 -98.24 104.07
CA ARG A 265 12.83 -99.31 103.96
C ARG A 265 13.38 -100.68 104.34
N GLU A 266 14.63 -100.98 103.94
CA GLU A 266 15.29 -102.25 104.32
C GLU A 266 15.57 -102.33 105.83
N ALA A 267 15.91 -101.21 106.48
CA ALA A 267 16.12 -101.15 107.92
C ALA A 267 14.82 -101.33 108.74
N GLU A 268 13.68 -100.92 108.19
CA GLU A 268 12.36 -101.07 108.83
C GLU A 268 11.82 -102.51 108.72
N GLU A 269 11.95 -103.13 107.55
CA GLU A 269 11.58 -104.55 107.35
C GLU A 269 12.43 -105.52 108.19
N ALA A 270 13.71 -105.19 108.43
CA ALA A 270 14.58 -105.99 109.30
C ALA A 270 14.13 -105.96 110.77
N ARG A 271 13.65 -104.80 111.27
CA ARG A 271 13.13 -104.66 112.64
C ARG A 271 11.82 -105.40 112.87
N GLU A 272 10.91 -105.40 111.90
CA GLU A 272 9.64 -106.11 112.02
C GLU A 272 9.79 -107.65 112.06
N ARG A 273 10.78 -108.19 111.35
CA ARG A 273 11.09 -109.63 111.39
C ARG A 273 11.61 -110.08 112.75
N GLU A 274 12.40 -109.25 113.43
CA GLU A 274 12.96 -109.56 114.74
C GLU A 274 11.87 -109.58 115.83
N ILE A 275 10.92 -108.63 115.77
CA ILE A 275 9.78 -108.55 116.71
C ILE A 275 8.85 -109.76 116.57
N ARG A 276 8.57 -110.24 115.35
CA ARG A 276 7.75 -111.45 115.14
C ARG A 276 8.39 -112.72 115.68
N ARG A 277 9.72 -112.83 115.62
CA ARG A 277 10.44 -114.01 116.12
C ARG A 277 10.38 -114.11 117.65
N ALA A 278 10.54 -112.98 118.34
CA ALA A 278 10.43 -112.92 119.80
C ALA A 278 9.02 -113.20 120.34
N ALA A 279 7.97 -112.88 119.58
CA ALA A 279 6.58 -113.15 119.96
C ALA A 279 6.22 -114.65 119.89
N ALA A 280 6.73 -115.38 118.90
CA ALA A 280 6.47 -116.81 118.72
C ALA A 280 7.14 -117.70 119.79
N GLU A 281 8.36 -117.34 120.22
CA GLU A 281 9.08 -118.08 121.28
C GLU A 281 8.39 -117.97 122.66
N LEU A 282 7.66 -116.88 122.90
CA LEU A 282 6.92 -116.66 124.14
C LEU A 282 5.62 -117.48 124.20
N GLU A 283 4.99 -117.70 123.05
CA GLU A 283 3.74 -118.47 122.92
C GLU A 283 4.00 -119.97 123.19
N ASP A 284 5.06 -120.54 122.61
CA ASP A 284 5.47 -121.94 122.83
C ASP A 284 5.84 -122.24 124.30
N GLY A 285 6.53 -121.31 124.99
CA GLY A 285 6.87 -121.46 126.41
C GLY A 285 5.64 -121.50 127.32
N THR A 286 4.56 -120.82 126.92
CA THR A 286 3.31 -120.75 127.68
C THR A 286 2.50 -122.05 127.54
N GLU A 287 2.54 -122.67 126.35
CA GLU A 287 1.92 -123.97 126.04
C GLU A 287 2.54 -125.11 126.87
N LEU A 288 3.88 -125.14 126.97
CA LEU A 288 4.63 -126.18 127.70
C LEU A 288 4.27 -126.21 129.19
N LEU A 289 4.10 -125.03 129.77
CA LEU A 289 3.71 -124.85 131.17
C LEU A 289 2.25 -125.31 131.42
N ARG A 290 1.33 -125.10 130.47
CA ARG A 290 -0.05 -125.61 130.56
C ARG A 290 -0.10 -127.14 130.51
N GLN A 291 0.67 -127.76 129.61
CA GLN A 291 0.75 -129.22 129.52
C GLN A 291 1.32 -129.86 130.79
N PHE A 292 2.37 -129.27 131.38
CA PHE A 292 2.96 -129.77 132.62
C PHE A 292 1.93 -129.84 133.75
N VAL A 293 1.12 -128.79 133.92
CA VAL A 293 0.03 -128.76 134.93
C VAL A 293 -1.03 -129.82 134.65
N GLY A 294 -1.42 -130.00 133.39
CA GLY A 294 -2.42 -130.99 132.99
C GLY A 294 -2.02 -132.44 133.28
N VAL A 295 -0.74 -132.79 133.08
CA VAL A 295 -0.24 -134.16 133.19
C VAL A 295 0.18 -134.50 134.62
N TYR A 296 0.91 -133.62 135.29
CA TYR A 296 1.57 -133.93 136.56
C TYR A 296 0.90 -133.30 137.78
N GLY A 297 0.00 -132.32 137.60
CA GLY A 297 -0.59 -131.55 138.70
C GLY A 297 -1.51 -132.31 139.65
N LYS A 298 -1.92 -133.54 139.30
CA LYS A 298 -2.76 -134.40 140.15
C LYS A 298 -1.94 -135.30 141.10
N ARG A 299 -0.62 -135.35 140.96
CA ARG A 299 0.27 -136.09 141.86
C ARG A 299 0.60 -135.21 143.08
N GLU A 300 0.54 -135.77 144.28
CA GLU A 300 0.82 -135.03 145.52
C GLU A 300 2.22 -134.38 145.55
N GLU A 301 3.19 -135.03 144.93
CA GLU A 301 4.58 -134.56 144.82
C GLU A 301 4.72 -133.25 144.04
N PHE A 302 3.79 -132.97 143.11
CA PHE A 302 3.88 -131.85 142.17
C PHE A 302 2.81 -130.77 142.39
N LYS A 303 2.00 -130.89 143.45
CA LYS A 303 0.89 -129.98 143.75
C LYS A 303 1.35 -128.54 144.03
N ALA A 304 2.49 -128.39 144.70
CA ALA A 304 3.11 -127.10 144.96
C ALA A 304 3.62 -126.43 143.66
N ILE A 305 4.23 -127.20 142.77
CA ILE A 305 4.79 -126.72 141.50
C ILE A 305 3.66 -126.41 140.50
N ALA A 306 2.64 -127.25 140.42
CA ALA A 306 1.45 -126.99 139.60
C ALA A 306 0.72 -125.72 140.05
N LYS A 307 0.62 -125.46 141.36
CA LYS A 307 0.04 -124.21 141.89
C LYS A 307 0.86 -122.98 141.49
N ALA A 308 2.19 -123.07 141.51
CA ALA A 308 3.08 -121.99 141.07
C ALA A 308 2.96 -121.72 139.56
N ILE A 309 2.94 -122.76 138.73
CA ILE A 309 2.80 -122.63 137.27
C ILE A 309 1.40 -122.11 136.90
N THR A 310 0.34 -122.56 137.58
CA THR A 310 -1.02 -122.04 137.36
C THR A 310 -1.13 -120.58 137.78
N GLY A 311 -0.43 -120.16 138.83
CA GLY A 311 -0.30 -118.74 139.22
C GLY A 311 0.39 -117.90 138.14
N PHE A 312 1.52 -118.39 137.60
CA PHE A 312 2.25 -117.74 136.51
C PHE A 312 1.43 -117.61 135.22
N LEU A 313 0.68 -118.65 134.84
CA LEU A 313 -0.17 -118.68 133.63
C LEU A 313 -1.48 -117.89 133.75
N ALA A 314 -2.02 -117.71 134.97
CA ALA A 314 -3.27 -117.00 135.22
C ALA A 314 -3.11 -115.47 135.32
N GLY A 315 -1.90 -114.95 135.10
CA GLY A 315 -1.69 -113.51 134.96
C GLY A 315 -2.08 -112.69 136.20
N LYS A 316 -1.84 -113.20 137.41
CA LYS A 316 -1.84 -112.41 138.64
C LYS A 316 -0.63 -112.75 139.52
N PRO A 317 0.15 -111.76 140.00
CA PRO A 317 0.88 -111.91 141.24
C PRO A 317 -0.06 -112.20 142.42
#